data_AF-A0AAE1A314-F1
#
_entry.id   AF-A0AAE1A314-F1
#
_cell.length_a   1.000
_cell.length_b   1.000
_cell.length_c   1.000
_cell.angle_alpha   90.00
_cell.angle_beta   90.00
_cell.angle_gamma   90.00
#
_symmetry.space_group_name_H-M   'P 1'
#
loop_
_entity.id
_entity.type
_entity.pdbx_description
1 polymer ?
#
loop_
_entity_poly.entity_id
_entity_poly.type
_entity_poly.pdbx_seq_one_letter_code
_entity_poly.pdbx_strand_id
1 'polypeptide(L)'
;MSRSGDNMNYEGEEVTIPEKFTFFCDMSMQEFSFGVGAIGVNGLCLGMMLNIPTLTLHNLMYKVAPKGLLQPDTTDQERVWVARVVIDHWYKSTADWPAKKRFRMLYDAFKMLKERQIAEEIKKRFEADEPMTLEMFYTFDLGRLGPYVPPMVEVDQEQEAESYMEEEEEEENAGDEEED
;
A
#
# COMPACT_ATOMS: atom_id res chain seq x y z
N MET A 1 -67.04 -24.22 2.07
CA MET A 1 -66.46 -22.99 1.50
C MET A 1 -65.15 -22.76 2.22
N SER A 2 -64.05 -23.24 1.63
CA SER A 2 -63.01 -22.42 0.97
C SER A 2 -62.02 -21.89 2.03
N ARG A 3 -60.90 -22.58 2.31
CA ARG A 3 -59.58 -22.54 1.63
C ARG A 3 -58.95 -21.14 1.51
N SER A 4 -57.62 -21.16 1.75
CA SER A 4 -56.59 -20.13 1.52
C SER A 4 -56.24 -19.36 2.79
N GLY A 5 -55.04 -19.53 3.36
CA GLY A 5 -53.75 -19.18 2.73
C GLY A 5 -53.59 -17.68 2.95
N ASP A 6 -52.69 -17.21 3.82
CA ASP A 6 -51.27 -17.24 3.54
C ASP A 6 -50.42 -17.34 4.83
N ASN A 7 -49.62 -18.41 4.88
CA ASN A 7 -48.36 -18.39 5.62
C ASN A 7 -47.46 -17.38 4.91
N MET A 8 -47.24 -16.22 5.51
CA MET A 8 -46.09 -15.40 5.15
C MET A 8 -44.85 -16.09 5.73
N ASN A 9 -44.28 -17.00 4.94
CA ASN A 9 -42.87 -17.32 5.01
C ASN A 9 -42.09 -16.02 4.75
N TYR A 10 -41.71 -15.32 5.81
CA TYR A 10 -40.51 -14.51 5.75
C TYR A 10 -39.34 -15.50 5.78
N GLU A 11 -39.02 -16.05 4.61
CA GLU A 11 -37.65 -16.43 4.34
C GLU A 11 -36.86 -15.14 4.51
N GLY A 12 -36.19 -15.03 5.66
CA GLY A 12 -35.10 -14.09 5.81
C GLY A 12 -34.07 -14.52 4.79
N GLU A 13 -34.17 -13.97 3.59
CA GLU A 13 -33.00 -13.80 2.74
C GLU A 13 -31.99 -13.08 3.62
N GLU A 14 -31.06 -13.85 4.19
CA GLU A 14 -29.82 -13.32 4.70
C GLU A 14 -29.23 -12.53 3.54
N VAL A 15 -29.41 -11.21 3.59
CA VAL A 15 -28.67 -10.28 2.77
C VAL A 15 -27.22 -10.52 3.18
N THR A 16 -26.55 -11.37 2.41
CA THR A 16 -25.10 -11.53 2.47
C THR A 16 -24.54 -10.20 2.02
N ILE A 17 -24.34 -9.30 2.98
CA ILE A 17 -23.53 -8.10 2.78
C ILE A 17 -22.19 -8.64 2.30
N PRO A 18 -21.73 -8.30 1.08
CA PRO A 18 -20.44 -8.76 0.59
C PRO A 18 -19.42 -8.42 1.67
N GLU A 19 -18.71 -9.42 2.19
CA GLU A 19 -17.65 -9.22 3.17
C GLU A 19 -16.75 -8.12 2.61
N LYS A 20 -16.81 -6.94 3.22
CA LYS A 20 -16.05 -5.79 2.75
C LYS A 20 -14.61 -6.12 3.05
N PHE A 21 -13.81 -6.30 2.01
CA PHE A 21 -12.35 -6.43 2.09
C PHE A 21 -11.79 -5.49 3.18
N THR A 22 -11.37 -6.08 4.30
CA THR A 22 -11.16 -5.34 5.55
C THR A 22 -9.78 -4.71 5.63
N PHE A 23 -8.83 -5.24 4.85
CA PHE A 23 -7.45 -4.76 4.86
C PHE A 23 -7.31 -3.26 4.53
N PHE A 24 -8.14 -2.70 3.64
CA PHE A 24 -8.16 -1.26 3.32
C PHE A 24 -9.37 -0.51 3.92
N CYS A 25 -9.96 -1.02 5.00
CA CYS A 25 -11.05 -0.30 5.67
C CYS A 25 -10.58 1.00 6.34
N ASP A 26 -11.51 1.89 6.65
CA ASP A 26 -11.20 3.21 7.24
C ASP A 26 -10.41 3.10 8.55
N MET A 27 -10.74 2.12 9.40
CA MET A 27 -10.01 1.87 10.64
C MET A 27 -8.57 1.49 10.34
N SER A 28 -8.35 0.58 9.39
CA SER A 28 -7.01 0.14 9.00
C SER A 28 -6.17 1.29 8.44
N MET A 29 -6.75 2.16 7.61
CA MET A 29 -6.05 3.34 7.08
C MET A 29 -5.71 4.36 8.18
N GLN A 30 -6.57 4.49 9.20
CA GLN A 30 -6.30 5.32 10.37
C GLN A 30 -5.14 4.76 11.20
N GLU A 31 -5.18 3.47 11.55
CA GLU A 31 -4.12 2.83 12.33
C GLU A 31 -2.78 2.83 11.58
N PHE A 32 -2.82 2.61 10.27
CA PHE A 32 -1.66 2.74 9.40
C PHE A 32 -1.05 4.15 9.45
N SER A 33 -1.89 5.19 9.39
CA SER A 33 -1.43 6.59 9.46
C SER A 33 -0.80 6.94 10.81
N PHE A 34 -1.39 6.46 11.90
CA PHE A 34 -0.82 6.62 13.24
C PHE A 34 0.52 5.90 13.38
N GLY A 35 0.59 4.65 12.95
CA GLY A 35 1.78 3.83 13.05
C GLY A 35 2.96 4.39 12.24
N VAL A 36 2.69 4.81 11.01
CA VAL A 36 3.70 5.44 10.15
C VAL A 36 4.15 6.79 10.68
N GLY A 37 3.20 7.62 11.12
CA GLY A 37 3.48 9.01 11.47
C GLY A 37 4.00 9.25 12.88
N ALA A 38 4.05 8.22 13.73
CA ALA A 38 4.49 8.35 15.12
C ALA A 38 5.93 8.85 15.27
N ILE A 39 6.80 8.64 14.27
CA ILE A 39 8.23 8.94 14.38
C ILE A 39 8.75 9.70 13.15
N GLY A 40 9.46 10.80 13.40
CA GLY A 40 10.29 11.51 12.43
C GLY A 40 9.54 11.96 11.17
N VAL A 41 10.13 11.66 10.00
CA VAL A 41 9.63 12.01 8.66
C VAL A 41 9.11 10.79 7.90
N ASN A 42 8.79 9.71 8.61
CA ASN A 42 8.42 8.41 8.06
C ASN A 42 7.26 8.49 7.06
N GLY A 43 6.24 9.30 7.34
CA GLY A 43 5.11 9.52 6.42
C GLY A 43 5.55 10.07 5.05
N LEU A 44 6.53 10.98 5.02
CA LEU A 44 7.06 11.52 3.77
C LEU A 44 7.93 10.50 3.04
N CYS A 45 8.78 9.76 3.77
CA CYS A 45 9.60 8.69 3.20
C CYS A 45 8.73 7.62 2.55
N LEU A 46 7.68 7.17 3.24
CA LEU A 46 6.69 6.26 2.67
C LEU A 46 6.05 6.87 1.41
N GLY A 47 5.64 8.13 1.45
CA GLY A 47 5.05 8.81 0.29
C GLY A 47 5.97 8.82 -0.93
N MET A 48 7.29 9.01 -0.74
CA MET A 48 8.27 8.93 -1.83
C MET A 48 8.35 7.51 -2.41
N MET A 49 8.34 6.48 -1.55
CA MET A 49 8.36 5.08 -2.00
C MET A 49 7.05 4.67 -2.69
N LEU A 50 5.94 5.29 -2.29
CA LEU A 50 4.65 5.20 -2.98
C LEU A 50 4.57 6.11 -4.22
N ASN A 51 5.70 6.57 -4.74
CA ASN A 51 5.83 7.35 -5.97
C ASN A 51 4.93 8.60 -6.01
N ILE A 52 4.65 9.21 -4.86
CA ILE A 52 3.97 10.51 -4.80
C ILE A 52 4.99 11.58 -5.19
N PRO A 53 4.69 12.47 -6.15
CA PRO A 53 5.64 13.49 -6.58
C PRO A 53 6.12 14.37 -5.42
N THR A 54 7.42 14.69 -5.39
CA THR A 54 8.04 15.48 -4.31
C THR A 54 7.34 16.81 -4.06
N LEU A 55 6.93 17.52 -5.13
CA LEU A 55 6.18 18.77 -5.00
C LEU A 55 4.82 18.56 -4.33
N THR A 56 4.16 17.45 -4.61
CA THR A 56 2.90 17.07 -3.96
C THR A 56 3.12 16.77 -2.48
N LEU A 57 4.15 15.99 -2.13
CA LEU A 57 4.52 15.71 -0.74
C LEU A 57 4.83 16.99 0.04
N HIS A 58 5.59 17.90 -0.57
CA HIS A 58 5.88 19.21 0.00
C HIS A 58 4.59 20.00 0.28
N ASN A 59 3.67 20.06 -0.69
CA ASN A 59 2.42 20.78 -0.55
C ASN A 59 1.48 20.15 0.50
N LEU A 60 1.47 18.82 0.63
CA LEU A 60 0.70 18.11 1.65
C LEU A 60 1.26 18.39 3.05
N MET A 61 2.59 18.33 3.20
CA MET A 61 3.27 18.64 4.46
C MET A 61 3.04 20.08 4.88
N TYR A 62 3.22 21.03 3.97
CA TYR A 62 3.11 22.46 4.27
C TYR A 62 1.73 22.88 4.77
N LYS A 63 0.66 22.18 4.35
CA LYS A 63 -0.71 22.42 4.84
C LYS A 63 -0.90 22.06 6.32
N VAL A 64 -0.11 21.12 6.83
CA VAL A 64 -0.21 20.62 8.20
C VAL A 64 0.87 21.22 9.08
N ALA A 65 2.12 21.18 8.63
CA ALA A 65 3.30 21.63 9.36
C ALA A 65 4.08 22.66 8.50
N PRO A 66 3.59 23.91 8.37
CA PRO A 66 4.19 24.92 7.47
C PRO A 66 5.63 25.30 7.82
N LYS A 67 6.06 25.04 9.06
CA LYS A 67 7.45 25.27 9.50
C LYS A 67 8.39 24.09 9.19
N GLY A 68 7.84 22.97 8.69
CA GLY A 68 8.55 21.72 8.47
C GLY A 68 8.52 20.77 9.67
N LEU A 69 8.78 19.48 9.43
CA LEU A 69 8.68 18.40 10.44
C LEU A 69 9.92 18.25 11.36
N LEU A 70 11.03 18.92 11.01
CA LEU A 70 12.30 18.83 11.74
C LEU A 70 12.47 19.97 12.75
N GLN A 71 11.47 20.85 12.89
CA GLN A 71 11.55 21.95 13.84
C GLN A 71 11.37 21.43 15.28
N PRO A 72 12.06 22.02 16.26
CA PRO A 72 11.93 21.60 17.66
C PRO A 72 10.50 21.71 18.22
N ASP A 73 9.67 22.60 17.67
CA ASP A 73 8.27 22.80 18.05
C ASP A 73 7.29 21.88 17.33
N THR A 74 7.77 21.01 16.41
CA THR A 74 6.91 20.05 15.71
C THR A 74 6.39 19.00 16.68
N THR A 75 5.08 18.90 16.78
CA THR A 75 4.37 17.94 17.64
C THR A 75 4.27 16.57 16.96
N ASP A 76 4.15 15.50 17.76
CA ASP A 76 3.86 14.15 17.24
C ASP A 76 2.54 14.12 16.47
N GLN A 77 1.57 14.94 16.89
CA GLN A 77 0.28 15.09 16.20
C GLN A 77 0.45 15.66 14.79
N GLU A 78 1.33 16.64 14.58
CA GLU A 78 1.64 17.16 13.25
C GLU A 78 2.30 16.09 12.37
N ARG A 79 3.20 15.27 12.92
CA ARG A 79 3.83 14.16 12.17
C ARG A 79 2.80 13.10 11.74
N VAL A 80 1.92 12.70 12.66
CA VAL A 80 0.80 11.79 12.37
C VAL A 80 -0.14 12.38 11.33
N TRP A 81 -0.49 13.65 11.44
CA TRP A 81 -1.35 14.30 10.44
C TRP A 81 -0.68 14.43 9.08
N VAL A 82 0.62 14.70 9.01
CA VAL A 82 1.35 14.65 7.73
C VAL A 82 1.31 13.26 7.12
N ALA A 83 1.59 12.21 7.91
CA ALA A 83 1.49 10.83 7.43
C ALA A 83 0.08 10.52 6.91
N ARG A 84 -0.96 10.93 7.65
CA ARG A 84 -2.36 10.76 7.25
C ARG A 84 -2.67 11.44 5.92
N VAL A 85 -2.33 12.71 5.73
CA VAL A 85 -2.66 13.39 4.46
C VAL A 85 -1.89 12.81 3.27
N VAL A 86 -0.69 12.25 3.50
CA VAL A 86 0.10 11.55 2.47
C VAL A 86 -0.55 10.21 2.12
N ILE A 87 -0.90 9.41 3.12
CA ILE A 87 -1.55 8.10 2.94
C ILE A 87 -2.94 8.26 2.32
N ASP A 88 -3.74 9.23 2.78
CA ASP A 88 -5.05 9.55 2.20
C ASP A 88 -4.91 9.99 0.74
N HIS A 89 -3.88 10.78 0.42
CA HIS A 89 -3.62 11.20 -0.95
C HIS A 89 -3.33 9.99 -1.85
N TRP A 90 -2.41 9.11 -1.43
CA TRP A 90 -2.10 7.88 -2.17
C TRP A 90 -3.33 6.99 -2.34
N TYR A 91 -4.07 6.73 -1.26
CA TYR A 91 -5.23 5.85 -1.27
C TYR A 91 -6.34 6.37 -2.21
N LYS A 92 -6.58 7.69 -2.22
CA LYS A 92 -7.52 8.33 -3.15
C LYS A 92 -7.01 8.34 -4.59
N SER A 93 -5.71 8.58 -4.80
CA SER A 93 -5.11 8.61 -6.14
C SER A 93 -5.07 7.25 -6.83
N THR A 94 -5.22 6.18 -6.06
CA THR A 94 -5.24 4.80 -6.54
C THR A 94 -6.62 4.16 -6.43
N ALA A 95 -7.68 4.95 -6.21
CA ALA A 95 -9.04 4.47 -5.92
C ALA A 95 -9.65 3.56 -6.99
N ASP A 96 -9.20 3.67 -8.24
CA ASP A 96 -9.57 2.85 -9.39
C ASP A 96 -8.76 1.56 -9.50
N TRP A 97 -7.67 1.40 -8.72
CA TRP A 97 -6.82 0.22 -8.79
C TRP A 97 -7.40 -0.95 -8.00
N PRO A 98 -7.17 -2.20 -8.45
CA PRO A 98 -7.46 -3.40 -7.68
C PRO A 98 -6.69 -3.44 -6.36
N ALA A 99 -7.30 -4.00 -5.31
CA ALA A 99 -6.68 -4.12 -3.98
C ALA A 99 -5.30 -4.80 -4.02
N LYS A 100 -5.16 -5.89 -4.80
CA LYS A 100 -3.89 -6.60 -4.98
C LYS A 100 -2.77 -5.71 -5.55
N LYS A 101 -3.11 -4.75 -6.42
CA LYS A 101 -2.14 -3.81 -6.98
C LYS A 101 -1.70 -2.78 -5.94
N ARG A 102 -2.63 -2.23 -5.14
CA ARG A 102 -2.30 -1.32 -4.03
C ARG A 102 -1.45 -1.99 -2.97
N PHE A 103 -1.81 -3.22 -2.61
CA PHE A 103 -1.03 -4.05 -1.70
C PHE A 103 0.39 -4.26 -2.20
N ARG A 104 0.58 -4.68 -3.47
CA ARG A 104 1.92 -4.90 -4.02
C ARG A 104 2.81 -3.67 -3.90
N MET A 105 2.25 -2.50 -4.22
CA MET A 105 2.96 -1.23 -4.11
C MET A 105 3.32 -0.88 -2.66
N LEU A 106 2.40 -1.13 -1.71
CA LEU A 106 2.65 -0.93 -0.28
C LEU A 106 3.74 -1.87 0.25
N TYR A 107 3.67 -3.15 -0.11
CA TYR A 107 4.64 -4.18 0.23
C TYR A 107 6.03 -3.84 -0.32
N ASP A 108 6.11 -3.46 -1.59
CA ASP A 108 7.37 -3.08 -2.23
C ASP A 108 7.96 -1.79 -1.61
N ALA A 109 7.11 -0.83 -1.20
CA ALA A 109 7.56 0.37 -0.49
C ALA A 109 8.25 0.03 0.84
N PHE A 110 7.66 -0.84 1.67
CA PHE A 110 8.30 -1.26 2.93
C PHE A 110 9.57 -2.08 2.70
N LYS A 111 9.63 -2.89 1.62
CA LYS A 111 10.88 -3.55 1.22
C LYS A 111 11.97 -2.56 0.82
N MET A 112 11.64 -1.52 0.07
CA MET A 112 12.60 -0.47 -0.32
C MET A 112 13.10 0.33 0.88
N LEU A 113 12.25 0.53 1.89
CA LEU A 113 12.63 1.12 3.18
C LEU A 113 13.45 0.17 4.08
N LYS A 114 13.75 -1.05 3.61
CA LYS A 114 14.45 -2.12 4.36
C LYS A 114 13.69 -2.63 5.59
N GLU A 115 12.39 -2.38 5.65
CA GLU A 115 11.49 -2.80 6.72
C GLU A 115 10.85 -4.16 6.41
N ARG A 116 11.70 -5.19 6.27
CA ARG A 116 11.27 -6.53 5.85
C ARG A 116 10.24 -7.14 6.79
N GLN A 117 10.39 -6.94 8.10
CA GLN A 117 9.46 -7.50 9.10
C GLN A 117 8.05 -6.91 8.91
N ILE A 118 7.95 -5.60 8.71
CA ILE A 118 6.67 -4.91 8.47
C ILE A 118 6.09 -5.34 7.12
N ALA A 119 6.91 -5.45 6.08
CA ALA A 119 6.47 -5.91 4.77
C ALA A 119 5.85 -7.32 4.82
N GLU A 120 6.51 -8.28 5.49
CA GLU A 120 5.98 -9.64 5.64
C GLU A 120 4.70 -9.66 6.49
N GLU A 121 4.60 -8.84 7.52
CA GLU A 121 3.38 -8.75 8.32
C GLU A 121 2.21 -8.16 7.53
N ILE A 122 2.45 -7.11 6.74
CA ILE A 122 1.49 -6.56 5.78
C ILE A 122 1.02 -7.62 4.79
N LYS A 123 1.93 -8.45 4.27
CA LYS A 123 1.61 -9.55 3.37
C LYS A 123 0.68 -10.57 4.03
N LYS A 124 1.02 -11.04 5.24
CA LYS A 124 0.18 -12.00 5.98
C LYS A 124 -1.22 -11.47 6.22
N ARG A 125 -1.34 -10.21 6.67
CA ARG A 125 -2.64 -9.57 6.92
C ARG A 125 -3.46 -9.42 5.65
N PHE A 126 -2.82 -9.06 4.53
CA PHE A 126 -3.49 -8.96 3.23
C PHE A 126 -4.00 -10.34 2.75
N GLU A 127 -3.18 -11.39 2.87
CA GLU A 127 -3.56 -12.76 2.49
C GLU A 127 -4.69 -13.32 3.37
N ALA A 128 -4.76 -12.88 4.64
CA ALA A 128 -5.84 -13.23 5.58
C ALA A 128 -7.06 -12.32 5.51
N ASP A 129 -7.06 -11.29 4.66
CA ASP A 129 -8.04 -10.18 4.64
C ASP A 129 -8.35 -9.62 6.04
N GLU A 130 -7.29 -9.36 6.80
CA GLU A 130 -7.37 -8.73 8.12
C GLU A 130 -6.99 -7.25 8.05
N PRO A 131 -7.56 -6.38 8.90
CA PRO A 131 -7.16 -4.99 8.97
C PRO A 131 -5.70 -4.86 9.43
N MET A 132 -4.96 -3.91 8.85
CA MET A 132 -3.68 -3.48 9.42
C MET A 132 -3.92 -2.89 10.80
N THR A 133 -3.03 -3.21 11.74
CA THR A 133 -3.08 -2.68 13.10
C THR A 133 -1.91 -1.79 13.45
N LEU A 134 -2.10 -0.89 14.42
CA LEU A 134 -1.08 0.06 14.86
C LEU A 134 0.22 -0.65 15.30
N GLU A 135 0.09 -1.79 15.98
CA GLU A 135 1.20 -2.58 16.52
C GLU A 135 2.20 -3.02 15.45
N MET A 136 1.74 -3.20 14.21
CA MET A 136 2.58 -3.60 13.08
C MET A 136 3.69 -2.57 12.79
N PHE A 137 3.50 -1.33 13.23
CA PHE A 137 4.39 -0.20 12.93
C PHE A 137 5.15 0.31 14.16
N TYR A 138 5.03 -0.33 15.33
CA TYR A 138 5.73 0.13 16.55
C TYR A 138 7.26 0.15 16.42
N THR A 139 7.83 -0.69 15.55
CA THR A 139 9.27 -0.73 15.28
C THR A 139 9.68 0.15 14.10
N PHE A 140 8.73 0.81 13.43
CA PHE A 140 9.00 1.56 12.22
C PHE A 140 9.66 2.90 12.54
N ASP A 141 10.99 2.95 12.37
CA ASP A 141 11.79 4.12 12.68
C ASP A 141 12.92 4.28 11.65
N LEU A 142 12.67 5.09 10.61
CA LEU A 142 13.69 5.42 9.61
C LEU A 142 14.76 6.38 10.15
N GLY A 143 14.58 6.94 11.35
CA GLY A 143 15.57 7.74 12.06
C GLY A 143 16.76 6.93 12.60
N ARG A 144 16.72 5.60 12.49
CA ARG A 144 17.86 4.69 12.70
C ARG A 144 18.64 4.36 11.44
N LEU A 145 18.27 4.92 10.29
CA LEU A 145 19.20 4.95 9.16
C LEU A 145 20.40 5.76 9.66
N GLY A 146 21.51 5.07 9.94
CA GLY A 146 22.78 5.69 10.30
C GLY A 146 23.19 6.78 9.27
N PRO A 147 24.29 7.51 9.51
CA PRO A 147 24.68 8.62 8.65
C PRO A 147 24.54 8.24 7.17
N TYR A 148 23.80 9.05 6.41
CA TYR A 148 23.56 8.83 4.99
C TYR A 148 24.89 8.54 4.29
N VAL A 149 25.06 7.31 3.83
CA VAL A 149 26.16 6.92 2.96
C VAL A 149 25.59 6.98 1.54
N PRO A 150 26.03 7.93 0.70
CA PRO A 150 25.67 7.91 -0.72
C PRO A 150 26.03 6.53 -1.28
N PRO A 151 25.18 5.93 -2.14
CA PRO A 151 25.57 4.69 -2.79
C PRO A 151 26.83 4.97 -3.60
N MET A 152 27.96 4.40 -3.17
CA MET A 152 29.11 4.22 -4.03
C MET A 152 28.59 3.34 -5.16
N VAL A 153 28.52 3.89 -6.37
CA VAL A 153 28.18 3.12 -7.55
C VAL A 153 29.38 2.19 -7.79
N GLU A 154 29.35 1.01 -7.19
CA GLU A 154 30.16 -0.11 -7.61
C GLU A 154 29.48 -0.67 -8.86
N VAL A 155 29.88 -0.16 -10.02
CA VAL A 155 29.69 -0.88 -11.27
C VAL A 155 30.76 -1.98 -11.26
N ASP A 156 30.43 -3.14 -10.68
CA ASP A 156 31.14 -4.36 -11.02
C ASP A 156 30.21 -5.27 -11.82
N GLN A 157 30.59 -5.40 -13.08
CA GLN A 157 30.12 -6.39 -14.02
C GLN A 157 30.56 -7.75 -13.49
N GLU A 158 29.62 -8.66 -13.24
CA GLU A 158 29.73 -10.13 -13.35
C GLU A 158 28.66 -10.80 -12.48
N GLN A 159 27.52 -11.16 -13.09
CA GLN A 159 27.05 -12.54 -13.11
C GLN A 159 25.76 -12.65 -13.94
N GLU A 160 25.92 -13.42 -15.01
CA GLU A 160 24.93 -13.77 -16.00
C GLU A 160 23.82 -14.65 -15.42
N ALA A 161 22.66 -14.52 -16.07
CA ALA A 161 21.75 -15.61 -16.42
C ALA A 161 21.32 -16.62 -15.33
N GLU A 162 20.09 -16.46 -14.86
CA GLU A 162 19.18 -17.60 -14.78
C GLU A 162 17.85 -17.26 -15.46
N SER A 163 17.67 -17.84 -16.66
CA SER A 163 16.39 -18.00 -17.31
C SER A 163 15.54 -19.00 -16.52
N TYR A 164 14.26 -18.72 -16.32
CA TYR A 164 13.28 -19.79 -16.11
C TYR A 164 12.35 -19.88 -17.31
N MET A 165 12.26 -21.12 -17.80
CA MET A 165 11.77 -21.57 -19.08
C MET A 165 10.27 -21.36 -19.30
N GLU A 166 9.96 -21.34 -20.59
CA GLU A 166 8.67 -21.41 -21.28
C GLU A 166 7.76 -22.53 -20.76
N GLU A 167 6.45 -22.31 -20.87
CA GLU A 167 5.53 -23.34 -21.37
C GLU A 167 4.60 -22.71 -22.43
N GLU A 168 4.39 -23.52 -23.45
CA GLU A 168 3.91 -23.28 -24.80
C GLU A 168 2.41 -22.95 -24.86
N GLU A 169 2.01 -22.15 -25.86
CA GLU A 169 0.86 -22.51 -26.71
C GLU A 169 1.25 -22.17 -28.16
N GLU A 170 1.70 -23.21 -28.88
CA GLU A 170 1.69 -23.28 -30.34
C GLU A 170 0.28 -23.61 -30.86
N GLU A 171 0.14 -23.43 -32.18
CA GLU A 171 -0.95 -23.81 -33.10
C GLU A 171 -1.99 -22.70 -33.35
N GLU A 172 -2.24 -22.23 -34.58
CA GLU A 172 -1.86 -22.72 -35.90
C GLU A 172 -2.13 -21.62 -36.97
N ASN A 173 -1.11 -21.35 -37.78
CA ASN A 173 -1.11 -21.39 -39.25
C ASN A 173 -2.23 -20.71 -40.09
N ALA A 174 -1.83 -19.67 -40.84
CA ALA A 174 -2.16 -19.40 -42.26
C ALA A 174 -1.38 -18.11 -42.64
N GLY A 175 -0.31 -18.14 -43.43
CA GLY A 175 -0.30 -18.56 -44.83
C GLY A 175 -0.91 -17.45 -45.70
N ASP A 176 -0.11 -16.53 -46.24
CA ASP A 176 0.36 -16.60 -47.63
C ASP A 176 1.07 -15.29 -48.03
N GLU A 177 2.11 -15.46 -48.85
CA GLU A 177 2.85 -14.43 -49.55
C GLU A 177 1.98 -13.80 -50.65
N GLU A 178 2.18 -12.52 -50.98
CA GLU A 178 2.43 -12.12 -52.36
C GLU A 178 2.95 -10.67 -52.42
N GLU A 179 4.07 -10.55 -53.14
CA GLU A 179 4.75 -9.33 -53.55
C GLU A 179 3.95 -8.60 -54.65
N ASP A 180 4.06 -7.27 -54.69
CA ASP A 180 3.92 -6.45 -55.89
C ASP A 180 4.95 -5.29 -55.84
#